data_AF-A0A967GLX5-F1
#
_entry.id   AF-A0A967GLX5-F1
#
_cell.length_a   1.000
_cell.length_b   1.000
_cell.length_c   1.000
_cell.angle_alpha   90.00
_cell.angle_beta   90.00
_cell.angle_gamma   90.00
#
_symmetry.space_group_name_H-M   'P 1'
#
loop_
_entity.id
_entity.type
_entity.pdbx_description
1 polymer ?
#
loop_
_entity_poly.entity_id
_entity_poly.type
_entity_poly.pdbx_seq_one_letter_code
_entity_poly.pdbx_strand_id
1 'polypeptide(L)' 'MSTAPDGATRDLIPAPFNVRTRAHEYGGGAFLIAGGRIWFTHFDDQRIYQV' A
#
# COMPACT_ATOMS: atom_id res chain seq x y z
N MET A 1 -0.39 -0.09 -8.07
CA MET A 1 -0.98 0.07 -9.41
C MET A 1 -1.05 -1.31 -10.06
N SER A 2 -2.24 -1.74 -10.48
CA SER A 2 -2.38 -2.87 -11.40
C SER A 2 -2.95 -2.37 -12.72
N THR A 3 -2.40 -2.84 -13.82
CA THR A 3 -2.94 -2.60 -15.16
C THR A 3 -4.09 -3.57 -15.41
N ALA A 4 -5.28 -3.07 -15.73
CA ALA A 4 -6.38 -3.86 -16.26
C ALA A 4 -6.06 -4.30 -17.70
N PRO A 5 -6.75 -5.33 -18.25
CA PRO A 5 -6.43 -5.87 -19.57
C PRO A 5 -6.50 -4.84 -20.71
N ASP A 6 -7.20 -3.72 -20.49
CA ASP A 6 -7.35 -2.56 -21.35
C ASP A 6 -6.25 -1.51 -21.19
N GLY A 7 -5.23 -1.75 -20.35
CA GLY A 7 -4.19 -0.78 -20.05
C GLY A 7 -4.54 0.20 -18.92
N ALA A 8 -5.76 0.15 -18.37
CA ALA A 8 -6.19 1.10 -17.35
C ALA A 8 -5.51 0.79 -16.01
N THR A 9 -5.02 1.83 -15.34
CA THR A 9 -4.49 1.68 -13.98
C THR A 9 -5.61 1.84 -12.97
N ARG A 10 -5.66 0.97 -11.97
CA ARG A 10 -6.60 1.07 -10.84
C ARG A 10 -5.88 1.11 -9.49
N ASP A 11 -6.54 1.75 -8.53
CA ASP A 11 -6.16 1.69 -7.13
C ASP A 11 -6.49 0.33 -6.54
N LEU A 12 -5.54 -0.21 -5.78
CA LEU A 12 -5.65 -1.51 -5.12
C LEU A 12 -5.97 -1.36 -3.63
N ILE A 13 -5.70 -0.17 -3.08
CA ILE A 13 -5.93 0.17 -1.69
C ILE A 13 -6.93 1.33 -1.71
N PRO A 14 -8.20 1.11 -1.33
CA PRO A 14 -9.21 2.14 -1.40
C PRO A 14 -9.03 3.19 -0.29
N ALA A 15 -9.64 4.36 -0.47
CA ALA A 15 -9.78 5.33 0.61
C ALA A 15 -10.47 4.70 1.84
N PRO A 16 -10.14 5.13 3.07
CA PRO A 16 -9.30 6.30 3.42
C PRO A 16 -7.81 5.95 3.65
N PHE A 17 -7.34 4.78 3.24
CA PHE A 17 -6.00 4.33 3.59
C PHE A 17 -4.89 5.19 2.97
N ASN A 18 -3.98 5.67 3.82
CA ASN A 18 -2.76 6.36 3.45
C ASN A 18 -1.52 5.45 3.56
N VAL A 19 -0.95 5.02 2.42
CA VAL A 19 0.18 4.07 2.36
C VAL A 19 1.51 4.79 2.58
N ARG A 20 1.91 4.97 3.85
CA ARG A 20 3.15 5.66 4.23
C ARG A 20 3.65 5.23 5.61
N THR A 21 4.96 5.15 5.76
CA THR A 21 5.64 4.86 7.03
C THR A 21 6.31 6.11 7.60
N ARG A 22 6.60 6.10 8.90
CA ARG A 22 7.51 7.02 9.60
C ARG A 22 8.85 6.36 9.92
N ALA A 23 9.23 5.32 9.17
CA ALA A 23 10.50 4.62 9.38
C ALA A 23 11.66 5.63 9.32
N HIS A 24 12.43 5.75 10.40
CA HIS A 24 13.49 6.75 10.58
C HIS A 24 13.03 8.20 10.32
N GLU A 25 11.74 8.50 10.55
CA GLU A 25 11.07 9.80 10.31
C GLU A 25 11.08 10.30 8.85
N TYR A 26 11.83 9.62 7.97
CA TYR A 26 11.93 9.89 6.55
C TYR A 26 10.93 9.04 5.73
N GLY A 27 10.60 7.85 6.23
CA GLY A 27 9.80 6.84 5.54
C GLY A 27 10.65 5.76 4.86
N GLY A 28 9.98 4.78 4.26
CA GLY A 28 10.60 3.66 3.55
C GLY A 28 9.79 2.37 3.69
N GLY A 29 9.78 1.53 2.64
CA GLY A 29 9.14 0.21 2.66
C GLY A 29 7.65 0.23 2.98
N ALA A 30 6.88 1.18 2.43
CA ALA A 30 5.47 1.36 2.79
C ALA A 30 4.53 0.25 2.33
N PHE A 31 4.96 -0.60 1.39
CA PHE A 31 4.21 -1.77 0.95
C PHE A 31 5.13 -2.90 0.47
N LEU A 32 4.59 -4.12 0.44
CA LEU A 32 5.19 -5.33 -0.11
C LEU A 32 4.10 -6.17 -0.78
N ILE A 33 4.40 -6.71 -1.97
CA ILE A 33 3.55 -7.71 -2.61
C ILE A 33 4.18 -9.08 -2.38
N ALA A 34 3.48 -9.96 -1.68
CA ALA A 34 3.94 -11.31 -1.37
C ALA A 34 2.77 -12.27 -1.23
N GLY A 35 2.89 -13.47 -1.81
CA GLY A 35 1.85 -14.51 -1.71
C GLY A 35 0.51 -14.09 -2.32
N GLY A 36 0.51 -13.25 -3.36
CA GLY A 36 -0.72 -12.74 -4.00
C GLY A 36 -1.48 -11.69 -3.20
N ARG A 37 -0.88 -11.15 -2.13
CA ARG A 37 -1.46 -10.11 -1.26
C ARG A 37 -0.61 -8.85 -1.24
N ILE A 38 -1.24 -7.73 -0.92
CA ILE A 38 -0.56 -6.46 -0.71
C ILE A 38 -0.52 -6.18 0.78
N TRP A 39 0.68 -6.14 1.34
CA TRP A 39 0.94 -5.71 2.71
C TRP A 39 1.34 -4.25 2.69
N PHE A 40 0.82 -3.43 3.60
CA PHE A 40 1.14 -2.01 3.61
C PHE A 40 0.99 -1.39 5.00
N THR A 41 1.66 -0.26 5.24
CA THR A 41 1.50 0.51 6.47
C THR A 41 0.46 1.61 6.29
N HIS A 42 -0.50 1.70 7.21
CA HIS A 42 -1.43 2.82 7.26
C HIS A 42 -0.82 4.00 8.04
N PHE A 43 -0.82 5.20 7.45
CA PHE A 43 -0.09 6.32 8.03
C PHE A 43 -0.61 6.75 9.40
N ASP A 44 -1.92 6.69 9.62
CA ASP A 44 -2.55 7.25 10.81
C ASP A 44 -2.20 6.47 12.08
N ASP A 45 -2.04 5.16 11.98
CA ASP A 45 -1.78 4.27 13.13
C ASP A 45 -0.45 3.49 13.04
N GLN A 46 0.27 3.61 11.92
CA GLN A 46 1.53 2.92 11.63
C GLN A 46 1.44 1.39 11.71
N ARG A 47 0.24 0.80 11.61
CA ARG A 47 0.04 -0.65 11.59
C ARG A 47 0.16 -1.22 10.19
N ILE A 48 0.47 -2.51 10.13
CA ILE A 48 0.49 -3.27 8.87
C ILE A 48 -0.91 -3.84 8.59
N TYR A 49 -1.43 -3.56 7.41
CA TYR A 49 -2.67 -4.06 6.86
C TYR A 49 -2.39 -4.95 5.64
N GLN A 50 -3.38 -5.74 5.23
CA GLN A 50 -3.31 -6.53 4.01
C GLN A 50 -4.60 -6.47 3.19
N VAL A 51 -4.47 -6.57 1.87
CA VAL A 51 -5.56 -6.84 0.90
C VAL A 51 -5.24 -8.10 0.13
#